data_AF-A0A852TV82-F1
#
_entry.id   AF-A0A852TV82-F1
#
_cell.length_a   1.000
_cell.length_b   1.000
_cell.length_c   1.000
_cell.angle_alpha   90.00
_cell.angle_beta   90.00
_cell.angle_gamma   90.00
#
_symmetry.space_group_name_H-M   'P 1'
#
loop_
_entity.id
_entity.type
_entity.pdbx_description
1 polymer ?
#
loop_
_entity_poly.entity_id
_entity_poly.type
_entity_poly.pdbx_seq_one_letter_code
_entity_poly.pdbx_strand_id
1 'polypeptide(L)'
;MAIEVSIPSLKAAYATHRDTADSLGSGVSACLLRFYAVECALKAALLRRENKRSTADLEKRDRSHDLRALAIRLRLPRHEIESLIDCTLKSDSGRRVAPEELHEVWRYGAALRDEDQKRMEATLLALLTWVRREPGL
;
A
#
# COMPACT_ATOMS: atom_id res chain seq x y z
N MET A 1 -5.10 -9.18 17.80
CA MET A 1 -4.71 -10.47 17.20
C MET A 1 -4.70 -10.26 15.69
N ALA A 2 -3.57 -10.36 15.00
CA ALA A 2 -3.55 -10.19 13.55
C ALA A 2 -4.22 -11.40 12.89
N ILE A 3 -5.18 -11.16 11.99
CA ILE A 3 -5.82 -12.23 11.22
C ILE A 3 -4.74 -12.84 10.30
N GLU A 4 -4.62 -14.16 10.32
CA GLU A 4 -3.78 -14.89 9.38
C GLU A 4 -4.46 -14.94 8.01
N VAL A 5 -3.73 -14.57 6.96
CA VAL A 5 -4.27 -14.46 5.61
C VAL A 5 -3.35 -15.18 4.63
N SER A 6 -3.93 -16.01 3.77
CA SER A 6 -3.23 -16.80 2.76
C SER A 6 -2.90 -16.01 1.49
N ILE A 7 -1.98 -16.51 0.65
CA ILE A 7 -1.67 -15.90 -0.66
C ILE A 7 -2.92 -15.75 -1.55
N PRO A 8 -3.80 -16.77 -1.73
CA PRO A 8 -5.03 -16.60 -2.51
C PRO A 8 -5.94 -15.49 -1.99
N SER A 9 -6.09 -15.38 -0.67
CA SER A 9 -6.91 -14.33 -0.05
C SER A 9 -6.33 -12.93 -0.30
N LEU A 10 -5.01 -12.77 -0.20
CA LEU A 10 -4.34 -11.51 -0.52
C LEU A 10 -4.51 -11.12 -1.99
N LYS A 11 -4.40 -12.08 -2.92
CA LYS A 11 -4.63 -11.84 -4.35
C LYS A 11 -6.06 -11.43 -4.66
N ALA A 12 -7.04 -12.09 -4.03
CA ALA A 12 -8.45 -11.74 -4.17
C ALA A 12 -8.71 -10.33 -3.65
N ALA A 13 -8.20 -10.00 -2.46
CA ALA A 13 -8.31 -8.66 -1.88
C ALA A 13 -7.64 -7.59 -2.76
N TYR A 14 -6.44 -7.86 -3.27
CA TYR A 14 -5.76 -6.99 -4.25
C TYR A 14 -6.66 -6.69 -5.46
N ALA A 15 -7.22 -7.72 -6.09
CA ALA A 15 -8.05 -7.56 -7.28
C ALA A 15 -9.31 -6.73 -6.96
N THR A 16 -10.04 -7.09 -5.89
CA THR A 16 -11.24 -6.37 -5.47
C THR A 16 -10.96 -4.92 -5.14
N HIS A 17 -9.92 -4.63 -4.35
CA HIS A 17 -9.59 -3.26 -3.96
C HIS A 17 -9.15 -2.42 -5.16
N ARG A 18 -8.32 -2.97 -6.04
CA ARG A 18 -7.88 -2.31 -7.28
C ARG A 18 -9.07 -1.98 -8.18
N ASP A 19 -9.90 -2.96 -8.50
CA ASP A 19 -11.01 -2.79 -9.45
C ASP A 19 -12.07 -1.82 -8.90
N THR A 20 -12.29 -1.84 -7.59
CA THR A 20 -13.16 -0.87 -6.91
C THR A 20 -12.55 0.52 -6.92
N ALA A 21 -11.24 0.66 -6.66
CA ALA A 21 -10.55 1.95 -6.73
C ALA A 21 -10.57 2.54 -8.13
N ASP A 22 -10.38 1.71 -9.15
CA ASP A 22 -10.45 2.10 -10.56
C ASP A 22 -11.87 2.58 -10.93
N SER A 23 -12.91 1.91 -10.40
CA SER A 23 -14.31 2.33 -10.57
C SER A 23 -14.64 3.66 -9.89
N LEU A 24 -14.02 3.95 -8.73
CA LEU A 24 -14.17 5.24 -8.05
C LEU A 24 -13.40 6.38 -8.73
N GLY A 25 -12.35 6.05 -9.48
CA GLY A 25 -11.50 7.03 -10.17
C GLY A 25 -10.54 7.75 -9.23
N SER A 26 -11.03 8.73 -8.46
CA SER A 26 -10.19 9.62 -7.63
C SER A 26 -10.77 9.87 -6.24
N GLY A 27 -9.96 10.50 -5.37
CA GLY A 27 -10.37 10.89 -4.03
C GLY A 27 -9.92 9.93 -2.92
N VAL A 28 -10.30 10.26 -1.69
CA VAL A 28 -9.81 9.62 -0.46
C VAL A 28 -10.10 8.12 -0.43
N SER A 29 -11.32 7.70 -0.77
CA SER A 29 -11.71 6.29 -0.81
C SER A 29 -10.95 5.50 -1.88
N ALA A 30 -10.73 6.10 -3.07
CA ALA A 30 -9.95 5.47 -4.12
C ALA A 30 -8.48 5.30 -3.67
N CYS A 31 -7.90 6.30 -3.02
CA CYS A 31 -6.53 6.22 -2.48
C CYS A 31 -6.40 5.15 -1.39
N LEU A 32 -7.36 5.07 -0.47
CA LEU A 32 -7.40 4.05 0.58
C LEU A 32 -7.41 2.63 -0.02
N LEU A 33 -8.26 2.41 -1.03
CA LEU A 33 -8.35 1.12 -1.69
C LEU A 33 -7.09 0.80 -2.50
N ARG A 34 -6.49 1.77 -3.18
CA ARG A 34 -5.19 1.59 -3.85
C ARG A 34 -4.10 1.21 -2.86
N PHE A 35 -4.07 1.84 -1.69
CA PHE A 35 -3.12 1.51 -0.62
C PHE A 35 -3.25 0.05 -0.20
N TYR A 36 -4.45 -0.40 0.15
CA TYR A 36 -4.66 -1.79 0.56
C TYR A 36 -4.44 -2.78 -0.59
N ALA A 37 -4.76 -2.39 -1.84
CA ALA A 37 -4.44 -3.20 -3.00
C ALA A 37 -2.92 -3.41 -3.12
N VAL A 38 -2.13 -2.33 -3.07
CA VAL A 38 -0.66 -2.40 -3.11
C VAL A 38 -0.14 -3.26 -1.96
N GLU A 39 -0.58 -3.02 -0.73
CA GLU A 39 -0.15 -3.80 0.43
C GLU A 39 -0.40 -5.30 0.26
N CYS A 40 -1.62 -5.69 -0.11
CA CYS A 40 -1.98 -7.09 -0.29
C CYS A 40 -1.11 -7.75 -1.36
N ALA A 41 -0.86 -7.04 -2.46
CA ALA A 41 0.00 -7.54 -3.53
C ALA A 41 1.47 -7.68 -3.08
N LEU A 42 2.04 -6.68 -2.42
CA LEU A 42 3.42 -6.75 -1.93
C LEU A 42 3.59 -7.88 -0.91
N LYS A 43 2.64 -8.07 0.02
CA LYS A 43 2.66 -9.19 0.97
C LYS A 43 2.56 -10.53 0.26
N ALA A 44 1.70 -10.67 -0.74
CA ALA A 44 1.59 -11.90 -1.53
C ALA A 44 2.89 -12.20 -2.33
N ALA A 45 3.50 -11.18 -2.93
CA ALA A 45 4.81 -11.32 -3.59
C ALA A 45 5.89 -11.77 -2.61
N LEU A 46 5.93 -11.16 -1.42
CA LEU A 46 6.92 -11.48 -0.39
C LEU A 46 6.77 -12.92 0.11
N LEU A 47 5.54 -13.35 0.41
CA LEU A 47 5.24 -14.73 0.79
C LEU A 47 5.72 -15.72 -0.27
N ARG A 48 5.46 -15.43 -1.55
CA ARG A 48 5.92 -16.27 -2.66
C ARG A 48 7.44 -16.36 -2.73
N ARG A 49 8.13 -15.21 -2.68
CA ARG A 49 9.60 -15.17 -2.78
C ARG A 49 10.29 -15.86 -1.61
N GLU A 50 9.68 -15.84 -0.43
CA GLU A 50 10.19 -16.51 0.77
C GLU A 50 9.66 -17.94 0.96
N ASN A 51 8.87 -18.47 0.00
CA ASN A 51 8.24 -19.79 0.07
C ASN A 51 7.40 -20.01 1.35
N LYS A 52 6.66 -18.99 1.76
CA LYS A 52 5.77 -18.95 2.92
C LYS A 52 4.31 -19.09 2.51
N ARG A 53 3.44 -19.50 3.45
CA ARG A 53 2.04 -19.84 3.14
C ARG A 53 1.06 -18.76 3.54
N SER A 54 1.33 -18.05 4.63
CA SER A 54 0.43 -17.02 5.15
C SER A 54 1.15 -15.86 5.82
N THR A 55 0.42 -14.77 6.06
CA THR A 55 0.94 -13.60 6.77
C THR A 55 1.45 -13.92 8.18
N ALA A 56 1.04 -15.04 8.80
CA ALA A 56 1.57 -15.48 10.08
C ALA A 56 3.07 -15.86 10.00
N ASP A 57 3.52 -16.34 8.83
CA ASP A 57 4.91 -16.70 8.56
C ASP A 57 5.81 -15.47 8.30
N LEU A 58 5.22 -14.29 8.10
CA LEU A 58 5.98 -13.06 7.88
C LEU A 58 6.57 -12.53 9.20
N GLU A 59 7.75 -11.91 9.08
CA GLU A 59 8.32 -11.19 10.20
C GLU A 59 7.36 -10.10 10.67
N LYS A 60 7.42 -9.76 11.96
CA LYS A 60 6.49 -8.78 12.57
C LYS A 60 6.48 -7.44 11.81
N ARG A 61 7.65 -7.00 11.31
CA ARG A 61 7.78 -5.78 10.49
C ARG A 61 7.05 -5.87 9.16
N ASP A 62 7.06 -7.03 8.52
CA ASP A 62 6.46 -7.27 7.19
C ASP A 62 4.94 -7.51 7.30
N ARG A 63 4.42 -7.67 8.52
CA ARG A 63 2.99 -7.66 8.82
C ARG A 63 2.39 -6.26 9.00
N SER A 64 3.23 -5.22 9.07
CA SER A 64 2.79 -3.83 9.17
C SER A 64 2.15 -3.32 7.87
N HIS A 65 1.74 -2.06 7.87
CA HIS A 65 1.21 -1.33 6.72
C HIS A 65 2.29 -0.49 6.01
N ASP A 66 3.57 -0.68 6.36
CA ASP A 66 4.67 0.06 5.74
C ASP A 66 4.98 -0.47 4.32
N LEU A 67 4.38 0.18 3.32
CA LEU A 67 4.61 -0.11 1.91
C LEU A 67 6.08 0.05 1.52
N ARG A 68 6.81 0.98 2.14
CA ARG A 68 8.21 1.25 1.84
C ARG A 68 9.09 0.12 2.34
N ALA A 69 8.87 -0.36 3.57
CA ALA A 69 9.58 -1.52 4.09
C ALA A 69 9.34 -2.77 3.23
N LEU A 70 8.07 -3.05 2.87
CA LEU A 70 7.72 -4.16 2.00
C LEU A 70 8.40 -4.06 0.62
N ALA A 71 8.40 -2.87 0.02
CA ALA A 71 9.01 -2.65 -1.28
C ALA A 71 10.55 -2.79 -1.24
N ILE A 72 11.21 -2.32 -0.18
CA ILE A 72 12.66 -2.53 0.03
C ILE A 72 12.96 -4.03 0.18
N ARG A 73 12.14 -4.77 0.93
CA ARG A 73 12.25 -6.22 1.10
C ARG A 73 12.18 -6.96 -0.23
N LEU A 74 11.28 -6.49 -1.11
CA LEU A 74 11.11 -6.98 -2.47
C LEU A 74 12.12 -6.41 -3.48
N ARG A 75 13.11 -5.63 -3.02
CA ARG A 75 14.17 -5.05 -3.87
C ARG A 75 13.60 -4.25 -5.05
N LEU A 76 12.52 -3.51 -4.83
CA LEU A 76 12.00 -2.59 -5.85
C LEU A 76 13.07 -1.52 -6.17
N PRO A 77 13.15 -1.08 -7.44
CA PRO A 77 14.01 0.04 -7.80
C PRO A 77 13.72 1.28 -6.95
N ARG A 78 14.77 2.03 -6.58
CA ARG A 78 14.63 3.21 -5.70
C ARG A 78 13.62 4.23 -6.21
N HIS A 79 13.54 4.43 -7.53
CA HIS A 79 12.62 5.38 -8.14
C HIS A 79 11.14 5.02 -7.95
N GLU A 80 10.80 3.74 -7.75
CA GLU A 80 9.42 3.30 -7.48
C GLU A 80 8.97 3.65 -6.05
N ILE A 81 9.91 3.90 -5.14
CA ILE A 81 9.64 4.07 -3.69
C ILE A 81 10.12 5.40 -3.13
N GLU A 82 10.80 6.23 -3.91
CA GLU A 82 11.38 7.50 -3.44
C GLU A 82 10.31 8.52 -3.01
N SER A 83 9.09 8.37 -3.53
CA SER A 83 7.95 9.22 -3.19
C SER A 83 7.15 8.74 -1.98
N LEU A 84 7.47 7.55 -1.42
CA LEU A 84 6.96 7.08 -0.13
C LEU A 84 7.70 7.79 1.02
N ILE A 85 7.41 9.07 1.20
CA ILE A 85 7.97 9.94 2.24
C ILE A 85 6.84 10.56 3.08
N ASP A 86 7.22 11.16 4.21
CA ASP A 86 6.29 11.90 5.07
C ASP A 86 5.39 12.84 4.25
N CYS A 87 4.11 12.83 4.58
CA CYS A 87 3.11 13.76 4.04
C CYS A 87 2.63 14.71 5.13
N THR A 88 2.04 15.82 4.73
CA THR A 88 1.50 16.85 5.62
C THR A 88 -0.02 16.79 5.61
N LEU A 89 -0.64 16.76 6.80
CA LEU A 89 -2.09 16.91 6.90
C LEU A 89 -2.53 18.30 6.45
N LYS A 90 -3.72 18.38 5.85
CA LYS A 90 -4.37 19.64 5.47
C LYS A 90 -4.91 20.43 6.68
N SER A 91 -4.94 19.84 7.87
CA SER A 91 -5.39 20.50 9.10
C SER A 91 -4.47 21.67 9.50
N ASP A 92 -5.01 22.59 10.31
CA ASP A 92 -4.29 23.76 10.83
C ASP A 92 -3.00 23.42 11.58
N SER A 93 -2.89 22.20 12.11
CA SER A 93 -1.69 21.72 12.80
C SER A 93 -0.50 21.46 11.88
N GLY A 94 -0.71 21.29 10.57
CA GLY A 94 0.36 20.96 9.62
C GLY A 94 1.17 19.71 10.02
N ARG A 95 0.57 18.80 10.79
CA ARG A 95 1.25 17.61 11.31
C ARG A 95 1.78 16.76 10.15
N ARG A 96 3.02 16.29 10.30
CA ARG A 96 3.61 15.28 9.41
C ARG A 96 3.10 13.89 9.76
N VAL A 97 2.89 13.08 8.74
CA VAL A 97 2.34 11.73 8.81
C VAL A 97 3.27 10.82 8.01
N ALA A 98 3.68 9.72 8.63
CA ALA A 98 4.53 8.74 7.97
C ALA A 98 3.75 7.96 6.89
N PRO A 99 4.42 7.42 5.85
CA PRO A 99 3.75 6.63 4.82
C PRO A 99 2.89 5.46 5.34
N GLU A 100 3.33 4.82 6.44
CA GLU A 100 2.62 3.72 7.08
C GLU A 100 1.30 4.13 7.76
N GLU A 101 1.14 5.41 8.11
CA GLU A 101 -0.06 5.95 8.76
C GLU A 101 -1.09 6.48 7.75
N LEU A 102 -0.76 6.56 6.45
CA LEU A 102 -1.61 7.16 5.42
C LEU A 102 -2.97 6.48 5.29
N HIS A 103 -3.00 5.15 5.47
CA HIS A 103 -4.25 4.40 5.45
C HIS A 103 -5.19 4.84 6.58
N GLU A 104 -4.68 5.29 7.72
CA GLU A 104 -5.49 5.81 8.83
C GLU A 104 -6.05 7.18 8.48
N VAL A 105 -5.22 8.05 7.87
CA VAL A 105 -5.64 9.38 7.40
C VAL A 105 -6.88 9.25 6.50
N TRP A 106 -6.79 8.41 5.47
CA TRP A 106 -7.90 8.24 4.55
C TRP A 106 -9.07 7.46 5.16
N ARG A 107 -8.81 6.47 6.02
CA ARG A 107 -9.86 5.72 6.73
C ARG A 107 -10.72 6.63 7.61
N TYR A 108 -10.10 7.60 8.28
CA TYR A 108 -10.80 8.52 9.18
C TYR A 108 -11.26 9.82 8.49
N GLY A 109 -11.16 9.89 7.15
CA GLY A 109 -11.66 11.03 6.37
C GLY A 109 -10.80 12.30 6.49
N ALA A 110 -9.60 12.19 7.04
CA ALA A 110 -8.63 13.29 7.00
C ALA A 110 -8.04 13.43 5.59
N ALA A 111 -7.57 14.64 5.27
CA ALA A 111 -6.97 14.96 3.98
C ALA A 111 -5.51 15.37 4.15
N LEU A 112 -4.69 14.98 3.18
CA LEU A 112 -3.34 15.51 3.01
C LEU A 112 -3.40 16.87 2.31
N ARG A 113 -2.31 17.63 2.37
CA ARG A 113 -2.12 18.77 1.46
C ARG A 113 -2.18 18.30 0.00
N ASP A 114 -2.70 19.16 -0.87
CA ASP A 114 -3.04 18.78 -2.24
C ASP A 114 -1.83 18.23 -3.03
N GLU A 115 -0.64 18.78 -2.81
CA GLU A 115 0.62 18.29 -3.40
C GLU A 115 1.01 16.89 -2.91
N ASP A 116 0.89 16.67 -1.60
CA ASP A 116 1.17 15.37 -0.97
C ASP A 116 0.16 14.32 -1.40
N GLN A 117 -1.12 14.69 -1.49
CA GLN A 117 -2.19 13.82 -1.97
C GLN A 117 -1.93 13.36 -3.41
N LYS A 118 -1.64 14.29 -4.33
CA LYS A 118 -1.34 13.98 -5.74
C LYS A 118 -0.11 13.11 -5.89
N ARG A 119 0.97 13.43 -5.16
CA ARG A 119 2.21 12.65 -5.18
C ARG A 119 1.97 11.22 -4.69
N MET A 120 1.24 11.06 -3.60
CA MET A 120 0.97 9.75 -3.04
C MET A 120 0.06 8.92 -3.94
N GLU A 121 -0.97 9.52 -4.53
CA GLU A 121 -1.82 8.86 -5.52
C GLU A 121 -1.01 8.36 -6.73
N ALA A 122 -0.13 9.19 -7.28
CA ALA A 122 0.77 8.79 -8.36
C ALA A 122 1.72 7.65 -7.95
N THR A 123 2.23 7.69 -6.72
CA THR A 123 3.10 6.63 -6.17
C THR A 123 2.35 5.31 -6.05
N LEU A 124 1.12 5.32 -5.55
CA LEU A 124 0.30 4.12 -5.46
C LEU A 124 -0.02 3.53 -6.84
N LEU A 125 -0.29 4.37 -7.85
CA LEU A 125 -0.51 3.93 -9.22
C LEU A 125 0.77 3.31 -9.85
N ALA A 126 1.94 3.88 -9.59
CA ALA A 126 3.21 3.33 -10.02
C ALA A 126 3.45 1.94 -9.39
N LEU A 127 3.24 1.80 -8.08
CA LEU A 127 3.35 0.53 -7.38
C LEU A 127 2.35 -0.52 -7.88
N LEU A 128 1.10 -0.13 -8.17
CA LEU A 128 0.12 -1.03 -8.78
C LEU A 128 0.57 -1.50 -10.17
N THR A 129 1.20 -0.62 -10.93
CA THR A 129 1.77 -0.95 -12.25
C THR A 129 2.95 -1.92 -12.12
N TRP A 130 3.82 -1.71 -11.14
CA TRP A 130 4.92 -2.62 -10.82
C TRP A 130 4.39 -4.01 -10.42
N VAL A 131 3.42 -4.05 -9.51
CA VAL A 131 2.76 -5.28 -9.03
C VAL A 131 2.22 -6.14 -10.17
N ARG A 132 1.63 -5.52 -11.21
CA ARG A 132 1.11 -6.23 -12.39
C ARG A 132 2.21 -6.92 -13.22
N ARG A 133 3.47 -6.51 -13.07
CA ARG A 133 4.63 -7.09 -13.76
C ARG A 133 5.32 -8.17 -12.93
N GLU A 134 5.01 -8.26 -11.63
CA GLU A 134 5.64 -9.23 -10.73
C GLU A 134 5.14 -10.64 -11.06
N PRO A 135 6.04 -11.60 -11.38
CA PRO A 135 5.65 -12.94 -11.77
C PRO A 135 4.84 -13.67 -10.69
N GLY A 136 3.63 -14.09 -11.07
CA GLY A 136 2.78 -14.90 -10.21
C GLY A 136 1.99 -14.09 -9.16
N LEU A 137 1.83 -12.79 -9.34
CA LEU A 137 0.70 -12.05 -8.78
C LEU A 137 -0.53 -12.13 -9.68
#